data_AF-A0A0B1P199-F1
#
_entry.id   AF-A0A0B1P199-F1
#
_cell.length_a   1.000
_cell.length_b   1.000
_cell.length_c   1.000
_cell.angle_alpha   90.00
_cell.angle_beta   90.00
_cell.angle_gamma   90.00
#
_symmetry.space_group_name_H-M   'P 1'
#
loop_
_entity.id
_entity.type
_entity.pdbx_description
1 polymer ?
#
loop_
_entity_poly.entity_id
_entity_poly.type
_entity_poly.pdbx_seq_one_letter_code
_entity_poly.pdbx_strand_id
1 'polypeptide(L)'
;MLSGQAHLYYYSKIAKLTLDFNGASQMLRYQYETEQPQQKDFSEWSTITLSGTLNQNSDKSLDQYFELMLDNLQNLQLRLAPIYHTQKALRDKIMYACRSIPEFCLACFSPIPILEGVCNQLRSSILIAIELPRKPFINQKSNLLVYFFTDRRYHGVKNNSGSFKYSNQQEKPKKCFVCKQPGCWSSKHSKHEREISYENFRKGIQQRGRKTDDTMINQ
;
A
#
# COMPACT_ATOMS: atom_id res chain seq x y z
N MET A 1 -24.23 25.44 31.42
CA MET A 1 -24.24 26.22 32.68
C MET A 1 -22.81 26.52 33.06
N LEU A 2 -22.51 27.74 33.52
CA LEU A 2 -21.18 28.06 34.06
C LEU A 2 -20.96 27.28 35.35
N SER A 3 -19.77 26.70 35.53
CA SER A 3 -19.41 25.92 36.72
C SER A 3 -18.03 26.31 37.25
N GLY A 4 -17.77 25.95 38.51
CA GLY A 4 -16.47 26.19 39.16
C GLY A 4 -16.08 27.67 39.20
N GLN A 5 -14.83 27.96 38.84
CA GLN A 5 -14.24 29.29 38.97
C GLN A 5 -14.86 30.34 38.04
N ALA A 6 -15.35 29.92 36.87
CA ALA A 6 -16.05 30.80 35.93
C ALA A 6 -17.42 31.27 36.47
N HIS A 7 -18.13 30.40 37.19
CA HIS A 7 -19.37 30.77 37.88
C HIS A 7 -19.13 31.81 38.97
N LEU A 8 -18.09 31.61 39.81
CA LEU A 8 -17.72 32.57 40.85
C LEU A 8 -17.30 33.91 40.27
N TYR A 9 -16.53 33.91 39.18
CA TYR A 9 -16.12 35.13 38.48
C TYR A 9 -17.32 35.90 37.93
N TYR A 10 -18.28 35.19 37.33
CA TYR A 10 -19.49 35.80 36.80
C TYR A 10 -20.28 36.54 37.88
N TYR A 11 -20.62 35.88 39.00
CA TYR A 11 -21.40 36.52 40.06
C TYR A 11 -20.63 37.59 40.85
N SER A 12 -19.31 37.44 41.00
CA SER A 12 -18.51 38.38 41.79
C SER A 12 -18.19 39.69 41.06
N LYS A 13 -17.97 39.64 39.74
CA LYS A 13 -17.57 40.79 38.92
C LYS A 13 -18.58 41.16 37.85
N ILE A 14 -19.02 40.20 37.03
CA ILE A 14 -19.83 40.49 35.83
C ILE A 14 -21.27 40.84 36.20
N ALA A 15 -21.91 40.09 37.10
CA ALA A 15 -23.30 40.31 37.51
C ALA A 15 -23.52 41.67 38.21
N LYS A 16 -22.45 42.28 38.73
CA LYS A 16 -22.48 43.62 39.33
C LYS A 16 -22.35 44.74 38.29
N LEU A 17 -21.90 44.41 37.09
CA LEU A 17 -21.84 45.32 35.96
C LEU A 17 -23.14 45.16 35.19
N THR A 18 -23.86 46.25 34.93
CA THR A 18 -25.08 46.24 34.10
C THR A 18 -24.71 46.10 32.62
N LEU A 19 -24.10 44.97 32.28
CA LEU A 19 -23.67 44.62 30.93
C LEU A 19 -24.76 43.80 30.24
N ASP A 20 -24.87 43.99 28.94
CA ASP A 20 -25.65 43.12 28.08
C ASP A 20 -24.95 41.75 27.94
N PHE A 21 -25.64 40.78 27.34
CA PHE A 21 -25.10 39.43 27.16
C PHE A 21 -23.76 39.44 26.41
N ASN A 22 -23.60 40.31 25.41
CA ASN A 22 -22.37 40.40 24.64
C ASN A 22 -21.22 40.98 25.47
N GLY A 23 -21.45 42.05 26.24
CA GLY A 23 -20.46 42.62 27.14
C GLY A 23 -20.04 41.64 28.24
N ALA A 24 -20.99 40.91 28.84
CA ALA A 24 -20.71 39.85 29.80
C ALA A 24 -19.87 38.72 29.18
N SER A 25 -20.20 38.32 27.94
CA SER A 25 -19.47 37.30 27.20
C SER A 25 -18.05 37.75 26.86
N GLN A 26 -17.86 39.01 26.42
CA GLN A 26 -16.53 39.56 26.14
C GLN A 26 -15.65 39.62 27.39
N MET A 27 -16.21 40.00 28.54
CA MET A 27 -15.48 40.01 29.82
C MET A 27 -15.05 38.61 30.26
N LEU A 28 -15.87 37.58 29.99
CA LEU A 28 -15.49 36.19 30.19
C LEU A 28 -14.36 35.77 29.24
N ARG A 29 -14.48 36.12 27.96
CA ARG A 29 -13.44 35.85 26.96
C ARG A 29 -12.11 36.49 27.35
N TYR A 30 -12.11 37.77 27.73
CA TYR A 30 -10.88 38.46 28.15
C TYR A 30 -10.19 37.79 29.34
N GLN A 31 -10.97 37.27 30.30
CA GLN A 31 -10.42 36.63 31.50
C GLN A 31 -9.87 35.22 31.23
N TYR A 32 -10.51 34.46 30.33
CA TYR A 32 -10.27 33.02 30.16
C TYR A 32 -9.67 32.62 28.80
N GLU A 33 -9.89 33.39 27.75
CA GLU A 33 -9.27 33.23 26.42
C GLU A 33 -7.99 34.09 26.31
N THR A 34 -7.12 34.03 27.32
CA THR A 34 -5.82 34.70 27.28
C THR A 34 -4.82 33.91 26.42
N GLU A 35 -3.76 34.58 25.93
CA GLU A 35 -2.77 33.98 25.01
C GLU A 35 -2.07 32.75 25.59
N GLN A 36 -1.88 32.70 26.92
CA GLN A 36 -1.17 31.61 27.60
C GLN A 36 -1.95 30.27 27.57
N PRO A 37 -3.24 30.20 27.98
CA PRO A 37 -4.09 29.04 27.73
C PRO A 37 -4.15 28.62 26.27
N GLN A 38 -4.28 29.58 25.34
CA GLN A 38 -4.33 29.28 23.90
C GLN A 38 -3.03 28.64 23.41
N GLN A 39 -1.87 29.13 23.87
CA GLN A 39 -0.58 28.55 23.52
C GLN A 39 -0.41 27.14 24.09
N LYS A 40 -0.90 26.91 25.31
CA LYS A 40 -0.94 25.57 25.91
C LYS A 40 -1.82 24.62 25.11
N ASP A 41 -3.05 25.03 24.80
CA ASP A 41 -4.00 24.25 23.99
C ASP A 41 -3.42 23.97 22.59
N PHE A 42 -2.71 24.92 21.98
CA PHE A 42 -2.02 24.71 20.70
C PHE A 42 -0.86 23.72 20.82
N SER A 43 -0.07 23.80 21.90
CA SER A 43 1.02 22.84 22.16
C SER A 43 0.46 21.42 22.33
N GLU A 44 -0.63 21.27 23.07
CA GLU A 44 -1.33 19.99 23.22
C GLU A 44 -1.86 19.50 21.86
N TRP A 45 -2.61 20.34 21.16
CA TRP A 45 -3.17 20.01 19.85
C TRP A 45 -2.09 19.60 18.83
N SER A 46 -0.95 20.29 18.80
CA SER A 46 0.15 19.99 17.87
C SER A 46 0.91 18.71 18.22
N THR A 47 0.96 18.31 19.48
CA THR A 47 1.70 17.12 19.95
C THR A 47 0.85 15.84 19.97
N ILE A 48 -0.48 15.95 19.93
CA ILE A 48 -1.37 14.78 19.84
C ILE A 48 -1.01 13.94 18.61
N THR A 49 -0.74 12.66 18.88
CA THR A 49 -0.51 11.59 17.91
C THR A 49 -1.23 10.34 18.38
N LEU A 50 -1.70 9.52 17.45
CA LEU A 50 -2.44 8.31 17.80
C LEU A 50 -1.53 7.24 18.43
N SER A 51 -0.25 7.21 18.07
CA SER A 51 0.75 6.38 18.74
C SER A 51 0.99 6.82 20.19
N GLY A 52 1.00 8.12 20.46
CA GLY A 52 1.10 8.65 21.81
C GLY A 52 -0.08 8.24 22.71
N THR A 53 -1.31 8.24 22.18
CA THR A 53 -2.51 7.84 22.93
C THR A 53 -2.59 6.32 23.12
N LEU A 54 -2.08 5.52 22.18
CA LEU A 54 -1.98 4.06 22.31
C LEU A 54 -1.06 3.61 23.45
N ASN A 55 0.06 4.32 23.66
CA ASN A 55 1.07 3.96 24.67
C ASN A 55 0.61 4.20 26.12
N GLN A 56 -0.57 4.78 26.34
CA GLN A 56 -1.09 5.08 27.69
C GLN A 56 -1.72 3.87 28.39
N ASN A 57 -1.44 2.63 27.95
CA ASN A 57 -1.83 1.35 28.56
C ASN A 57 -3.32 1.29 28.98
N SER A 58 -4.22 1.15 28.01
CA SER A 58 -5.61 0.78 28.28
C SER A 58 -6.07 -0.35 27.35
N ASP A 59 -6.94 -1.24 27.84
CA ASP A 59 -7.50 -2.42 27.14
C ASP A 59 -8.44 -2.07 25.96
N LYS A 60 -8.31 -0.88 25.39
CA LYS A 60 -9.17 -0.35 24.33
C LYS A 60 -8.73 -0.83 22.95
N SER A 61 -9.67 -0.94 22.02
CA SER A 61 -9.38 -1.26 20.62
C SER A 61 -8.83 -0.04 19.85
N LEU A 62 -8.13 -0.28 18.74
CA LEU A 62 -7.59 0.77 17.86
C LEU A 62 -8.66 1.79 17.44
N ASP A 63 -9.87 1.32 17.16
CA ASP A 63 -11.04 2.14 16.80
C ASP A 63 -11.42 3.12 17.91
N GLN A 64 -11.51 2.62 19.15
CA GLN A 64 -11.82 3.46 20.32
C GLN A 64 -10.76 4.53 20.56
N TYR A 65 -9.47 4.20 20.36
CA TYR A 65 -8.40 5.20 20.46
C TYR A 65 -8.49 6.26 19.36
N PHE A 66 -8.85 5.87 18.15
CA PHE A 66 -9.05 6.80 17.04
C PHE A 66 -10.18 7.79 17.36
N GLU A 67 -11.34 7.30 17.81
CA GLU A 67 -12.47 8.17 18.17
C GLU A 67 -12.16 9.08 19.37
N LEU A 68 -11.46 8.57 20.39
CA LEU A 68 -11.01 9.40 21.52
C LEU A 68 -10.06 10.51 21.09
N MET A 69 -9.12 10.20 20.19
CA MET A 69 -8.21 11.20 19.65
C MET A 69 -8.98 12.23 18.81
N LEU A 70 -9.92 11.79 18.00
CA LEU A 70 -10.74 12.66 17.15
C LEU A 70 -11.55 13.66 17.99
N ASP A 71 -12.24 13.17 19.02
CA ASP A 71 -13.00 14.00 19.95
C ASP A 71 -12.09 15.00 20.68
N ASN A 72 -10.92 14.56 21.16
CA ASN A 72 -9.97 15.46 21.80
C ASN A 72 -9.48 16.57 20.84
N LEU A 73 -9.15 16.23 19.60
CA LEU A 73 -8.73 17.20 18.60
C LEU A 73 -9.84 18.21 18.25
N GLN A 74 -11.09 17.77 18.17
CA GLN A 74 -12.25 18.65 17.93
C GLN A 74 -12.48 19.59 19.12
N ASN A 75 -12.43 19.07 20.35
CA ASN A 75 -12.62 19.85 21.57
C ASN A 75 -11.51 20.89 21.76
N LEU A 76 -10.25 20.52 21.46
CA LEU A 76 -9.13 21.45 21.46
C LEU A 76 -9.27 22.50 20.37
N GLN A 77 -9.72 22.13 19.16
CA GLN A 77 -9.88 23.06 18.04
C GLN A 77 -10.77 24.25 18.41
N LEU A 78 -11.84 24.03 19.20
CA LEU A 78 -12.75 25.10 19.65
C LEU A 78 -12.09 26.14 20.56
N ARG A 79 -10.95 25.82 21.18
CA ARG A 79 -10.19 26.70 22.08
C ARG A 79 -9.01 27.38 21.41
N LEU A 80 -8.74 27.06 20.15
CA LEU A 80 -7.62 27.64 19.40
C LEU A 80 -7.97 29.00 18.79
N ALA A 81 -6.96 29.63 18.18
CA ALA A 81 -7.18 30.81 17.38
C ALA A 81 -8.08 30.50 16.15
N PRO A 82 -8.92 31.45 15.70
CA PRO A 82 -9.89 31.23 14.62
C PRO A 82 -9.31 30.68 13.31
N ILE A 83 -8.03 30.95 13.05
CA ILE A 83 -7.29 30.42 11.89
C ILE A 83 -7.29 28.89 11.83
N TYR A 84 -7.39 28.21 12.98
CA TYR A 84 -7.38 26.76 13.08
C TYR A 84 -8.77 26.13 13.03
N HIS A 85 -9.86 26.91 13.06
CA HIS A 85 -11.24 26.39 13.07
C HIS A 85 -11.69 25.83 11.71
N THR A 86 -10.80 25.81 10.72
CA THR A 86 -11.11 25.29 9.39
C THR A 86 -11.13 23.76 9.39
N GLN A 87 -12.04 23.18 8.62
CA GLN A 87 -12.08 21.73 8.41
C GLN A 87 -10.77 21.19 7.82
N LYS A 88 -10.10 22.01 6.99
CA LYS A 88 -8.79 21.69 6.42
C LYS A 88 -7.72 21.55 7.49
N ALA A 89 -7.63 22.48 8.44
CA ALA A 89 -6.66 22.41 9.53
C ALA A 89 -6.87 21.15 10.39
N LEU A 90 -8.12 20.82 10.72
CA LEU A 90 -8.43 19.59 11.47
C LEU A 90 -8.06 18.33 10.67
N ARG A 91 -8.41 18.29 9.39
CA ARG A 91 -8.06 17.18 8.49
C ARG A 91 -6.55 16.96 8.44
N ASP A 92 -5.79 18.01 8.15
CA ASP A 92 -4.33 17.94 8.02
C ASP A 92 -3.68 17.51 9.33
N LYS A 93 -4.25 17.92 10.47
CA LYS A 93 -3.83 17.47 11.80
C LYS A 93 -4.11 16.00 12.06
N ILE A 94 -5.31 15.50 11.73
CA ILE A 94 -5.66 14.07 11.87
C ILE A 94 -4.69 13.22 11.04
N MET A 95 -4.44 13.65 9.80
CA MET A 95 -3.50 13.00 8.89
C MET A 95 -2.09 12.93 9.47
N TYR A 96 -1.61 14.02 10.07
CA TYR A 96 -0.33 14.05 10.76
C TYR A 96 -0.31 13.11 11.98
N ALA A 97 -1.36 13.14 12.80
CA ALA A 97 -1.46 12.33 14.03
C ALA A 97 -1.49 10.82 13.74
N CYS A 98 -2.07 10.40 12.61
CA CYS A 98 -2.18 9.02 12.18
C CYS A 98 -0.96 8.49 11.41
N ARG A 99 0.01 9.34 11.01
CA ARG A 99 1.11 8.98 10.11
C ARG A 99 2.02 7.85 10.62
N SER A 100 2.10 7.68 11.94
CA SER A 100 2.97 6.67 12.59
C SER A 100 2.35 5.27 12.65
N ILE A 101 1.10 5.10 12.21
CA ILE A 101 0.36 3.85 12.34
C ILE A 101 0.34 3.11 10.99
N PRO A 102 0.86 1.88 10.93
CA PRO A 102 0.97 1.13 9.68
C PRO A 102 -0.39 0.79 9.06
N GLU A 103 -1.42 0.59 9.89
CA GLU A 103 -2.79 0.35 9.47
C GLU A 103 -3.36 1.52 8.64
N PHE A 104 -2.82 2.74 8.81
CA PHE A 104 -3.23 3.93 8.09
C PHE A 104 -2.33 4.32 6.91
N CYS A 105 -1.27 3.56 6.61
CA CYS A 105 -0.33 3.93 5.55
C CYS A 105 -1.02 4.25 4.21
N LEU A 106 -1.98 3.43 3.79
CA LEU A 106 -2.69 3.62 2.52
C LEU A 106 -3.59 4.87 2.55
N ALA A 107 -4.34 5.06 3.63
CA ALA A 107 -5.17 6.25 3.83
C ALA A 107 -4.32 7.53 3.89
N CYS A 108 -3.13 7.44 4.51
CA CYS A 108 -2.21 8.56 4.65
C CYS A 108 -1.51 8.93 3.33
N PHE A 109 -1.29 7.97 2.43
CA PHE A 109 -0.60 8.19 1.16
C PHE A 109 -1.46 8.96 0.14
N SER A 110 -2.76 8.66 0.09
CA SER A 110 -3.71 9.34 -0.81
C SER A 110 -5.00 9.69 -0.06
N PRO A 111 -4.97 10.79 0.71
CA PRO A 111 -6.12 11.19 1.51
C PRO A 111 -7.18 11.90 0.68
N ILE A 112 -8.44 11.57 0.97
CA ILE A 112 -9.60 12.32 0.48
C ILE A 112 -9.47 13.80 0.92
N PRO A 113 -9.85 14.79 0.10
CA PRO A 113 -9.69 16.21 0.44
C PRO A 113 -10.66 16.70 1.53
N ILE A 114 -11.71 15.94 1.82
CA ILE A 114 -12.79 16.30 2.76
C ILE A 114 -12.56 15.62 4.10
N LEU A 115 -12.74 16.35 5.21
CA LEU A 115 -12.56 15.86 6.58
C LEU A 115 -13.35 14.57 6.86
N GLU A 116 -14.65 14.58 6.56
CA GLU A 116 -15.53 13.43 6.77
C GLU A 116 -15.09 12.22 5.94
N GLY A 117 -14.66 12.47 4.70
CA GLY A 117 -14.12 11.44 3.83
C GLY A 117 -12.86 10.79 4.39
N VAL A 118 -11.93 11.59 4.93
CA VAL A 118 -10.72 11.08 5.59
C VAL A 118 -11.07 10.26 6.83
N CYS A 119 -12.01 10.72 7.66
CA CYS A 119 -12.43 9.96 8.84
C CYS A 119 -13.01 8.60 8.46
N ASN A 120 -13.88 8.56 7.43
CA ASN A 120 -14.46 7.31 6.94
C ASN A 120 -13.42 6.39 6.28
N GLN A 121 -12.43 6.95 5.58
CA GLN A 121 -11.30 6.20 5.03
C GLN A 121 -10.43 5.56 6.13
N LEU A 122 -10.17 6.30 7.21
CA LEU A 122 -9.41 5.80 8.36
C LEU A 122 -10.19 4.72 9.10
N ARG A 123 -11.47 4.92 9.42
CA ARG A 123 -12.34 3.88 9.99
C ARG A 123 -12.36 2.61 9.14
N SER A 124 -12.49 2.75 7.82
CA SER A 124 -12.45 1.61 6.89
C SER A 124 -11.09 0.88 6.96
N SER A 125 -10.00 1.62 7.12
CA SER A 125 -8.66 1.04 7.27
C SER A 125 -8.53 0.25 8.58
N ILE A 126 -9.17 0.72 9.67
CA ILE A 126 -9.25 -0.03 10.94
C ILE A 126 -10.04 -1.32 10.74
N LEU A 127 -11.22 -1.26 10.11
CA LEU A 127 -12.05 -2.44 9.85
C LEU A 127 -11.29 -3.49 9.04
N ILE A 128 -10.60 -3.09 7.97
CA ILE A 128 -9.76 -3.97 7.17
C ILE A 128 -8.64 -4.60 8.02
N ALA A 129 -8.00 -3.83 8.91
CA ALA A 129 -6.96 -4.34 9.79
C ALA A 129 -7.49 -5.35 10.82
N ILE A 130 -8.75 -5.22 11.24
CA ILE A 130 -9.44 -6.18 12.12
C ILE A 130 -9.81 -7.46 11.35
N GLU A 131 -10.42 -7.31 10.16
CA GLU A 131 -10.90 -8.43 9.33
C GLU A 131 -9.77 -9.26 8.70
N LEU A 132 -8.63 -8.61 8.41
CA LEU A 132 -7.42 -9.26 7.91
C LEU A 132 -6.37 -9.31 9.03
N PRO A 133 -6.53 -10.17 10.06
CA PRO A 133 -5.50 -10.35 11.07
C PRO A 133 -4.22 -10.75 10.35
N ARG A 134 -3.20 -9.87 10.47
CA ARG A 134 -1.89 -9.93 9.82
C ARG A 134 -1.51 -11.34 9.35
N LYS A 135 -1.90 -11.72 8.14
CA LYS A 135 -1.04 -12.58 7.34
C LYS A 135 0.15 -11.68 7.02
N PRO A 136 1.36 -11.99 7.49
CA PRO A 136 2.51 -11.15 7.19
C PRO A 136 2.60 -11.03 5.68
N PHE A 137 2.34 -9.84 5.15
CA PHE A 137 2.41 -9.64 3.71
C PHE A 137 3.86 -9.80 3.22
N ILE A 138 4.86 -9.73 4.11
CA ILE A 138 6.22 -10.25 3.89
C ILE A 138 6.78 -10.75 5.22
N ASN A 139 6.76 -12.06 5.44
CA ASN A 139 7.72 -12.74 6.32
C ASN A 139 8.04 -14.12 5.74
N GLN A 140 8.36 -14.13 4.44
CA GLN A 140 9.30 -15.14 3.97
C GLN A 140 10.68 -14.65 4.39
N LYS A 141 11.18 -15.21 5.50
CA LYS A 141 12.63 -15.44 5.63
C LYS A 141 13.05 -16.37 4.48
N SER A 142 13.24 -15.80 3.30
CA SER A 142 13.98 -16.41 2.21
C SER A 142 14.56 -15.28 1.38
N ASN A 143 15.89 -15.23 1.33
CA ASN A 143 16.75 -14.44 0.45
C ASN A 143 16.12 -14.04 -0.91
N LEU A 144 15.26 -13.03 -0.93
CA LEU A 144 14.64 -12.47 -2.15
C LEU A 144 14.77 -10.96 -2.09
N LEU A 145 16.03 -10.52 -2.09
CA LEU A 145 16.41 -9.12 -2.26
C LEU A 145 16.62 -8.76 -3.74
N VAL A 146 15.91 -9.39 -4.67
CA VAL A 146 16.02 -9.04 -6.08
C VAL A 146 14.66 -9.11 -6.77
N TYR A 147 14.34 -8.02 -7.47
CA TYR A 147 13.25 -7.84 -8.42
C TYR A 147 11.90 -7.32 -7.89
N PHE A 148 11.91 -6.04 -7.50
CA PHE A 148 10.86 -5.13 -7.95
C PHE A 148 11.38 -4.38 -9.18
N PHE A 149 11.04 -4.88 -10.37
CA PHE A 149 11.02 -4.08 -11.59
C PHE A 149 9.69 -4.37 -12.29
N THR A 150 8.87 -3.34 -12.41
CA THR A 150 7.66 -3.36 -13.23
C THR A 150 8.06 -3.41 -14.70
N ASP A 151 8.35 -4.61 -15.23
CA ASP A 151 8.33 -4.82 -16.68
C ASP A 151 6.95 -5.35 -17.05
N ARG A 152 6.17 -4.54 -17.77
CA ARG A 152 4.88 -4.94 -18.37
C ARG A 152 5.14 -5.88 -19.55
N ARG A 153 5.76 -7.03 -19.30
CA ARG A 153 5.78 -8.11 -20.28
C ARG A 153 4.49 -8.90 -20.11
N TYR A 154 3.66 -8.76 -21.14
CA TYR A 154 2.47 -9.55 -21.40
C TYR A 154 2.83 -11.04 -21.35
N HIS A 155 2.75 -11.65 -20.17
CA HIS A 155 2.89 -13.09 -20.00
C HIS A 155 1.58 -13.73 -20.46
N GLY A 156 1.46 -13.93 -21.77
CA GLY A 156 0.47 -14.85 -22.33
C GLY A 156 0.68 -16.20 -21.68
N VAL A 157 -0.30 -16.59 -20.85
CA VAL A 157 -0.32 -17.87 -20.14
C VAL A 157 -0.26 -19.00 -21.17
N LYS A 158 0.93 -19.51 -21.41
CA LYS A 158 1.13 -20.89 -21.85
C LYS A 158 1.57 -21.66 -20.63
N ASN A 159 0.59 -22.32 -20.01
CA ASN A 159 0.84 -23.38 -19.04
C ASN A 159 1.72 -24.44 -19.72
N ASN A 160 3.01 -24.36 -19.47
CA ASN A 160 3.91 -25.48 -19.64
C ASN A 160 4.87 -25.41 -18.46
N SER A 161 4.41 -25.93 -17.33
CA SER A 161 5.25 -26.33 -16.21
C SER A 161 6.16 -27.47 -16.68
N GLY A 162 7.15 -27.11 -17.49
CA GLY A 162 8.28 -27.95 -17.83
C GLY A 162 9.17 -28.02 -16.60
N SER A 163 8.85 -28.95 -15.71
CA SER A 163 9.84 -29.55 -14.83
C SER A 163 11.10 -29.78 -15.65
N PHE A 164 12.22 -29.17 -15.27
CA PHE A 164 13.53 -29.52 -15.79
C PHE A 164 13.81 -30.96 -15.36
N LYS A 165 13.22 -31.92 -16.08
CA LYS A 165 13.70 -33.29 -16.13
C LYS A 165 14.98 -33.18 -16.94
N TYR A 166 16.12 -33.32 -16.27
CA TYR A 166 17.29 -33.90 -16.90
C TYR A 166 16.85 -35.22 -17.51
N SER A 167 16.40 -35.17 -18.76
CA SER A 167 16.25 -36.36 -19.57
C SER A 167 17.66 -36.84 -19.76
N ASN A 168 18.01 -37.94 -19.11
CA ASN A 168 19.09 -38.81 -19.53
C ASN A 168 18.78 -39.19 -20.99
N GLN A 169 19.17 -38.32 -21.92
CA GLN A 169 19.30 -38.69 -23.31
C GLN A 169 20.44 -39.70 -23.33
N GLN A 170 20.08 -40.99 -23.25
CA GLN A 170 20.94 -42.03 -23.80
C GLN A 170 21.30 -41.55 -25.20
N GLU A 171 22.56 -41.13 -25.37
CA GLU A 171 23.09 -40.68 -26.65
C GLU A 171 22.89 -41.82 -27.64
N LYS A 172 21.85 -41.71 -28.47
CA LYS A 172 21.67 -42.64 -29.57
C LYS A 172 22.88 -42.42 -30.48
N PRO A 173 23.58 -43.49 -30.89
CA PRO A 173 24.75 -43.35 -31.74
C PRO A 173 24.35 -42.60 -33.01
N LYS A 174 25.15 -41.58 -33.38
CA LYS A 174 24.92 -40.80 -34.61
C LYS A 174 24.96 -41.76 -35.80
N LYS A 175 23.88 -41.76 -36.60
CA LYS A 175 23.70 -42.63 -37.78
C LYS A 175 23.72 -41.77 -39.04
N CYS A 176 24.20 -42.34 -40.15
CA CYS A 176 24.18 -41.66 -41.45
C CYS A 176 22.77 -41.23 -41.85
N PHE A 177 22.61 -40.02 -42.38
CA PHE A 177 21.32 -39.53 -42.85
C PHE A 177 20.79 -40.34 -44.06
N VAL A 178 21.68 -40.82 -44.94
CA VAL A 178 21.33 -41.55 -46.15
C VAL A 178 21.04 -43.03 -45.86
N CYS A 179 21.99 -43.77 -45.28
CA CYS A 179 21.85 -45.22 -45.06
C CYS A 179 21.46 -45.65 -43.63
N LYS A 180 21.35 -44.72 -42.67
CA LYS A 180 20.97 -44.97 -41.26
C LYS A 180 21.89 -45.94 -40.49
N GLN A 181 23.06 -46.26 -41.02
CA GLN A 181 24.07 -47.09 -40.35
C GLN A 181 24.93 -46.25 -39.39
N PRO A 182 25.31 -46.78 -38.21
CA PRO A 182 26.25 -46.11 -37.31
C PRO A 182 27.67 -46.08 -37.91
N GLY A 183 28.42 -44.99 -37.71
CA GLY A 183 29.81 -44.86 -38.22
C GLY A 183 29.95 -44.57 -39.72
N CYS A 184 28.83 -44.39 -40.44
CA CYS A 184 28.81 -43.90 -41.81
C CYS A 184 28.42 -42.42 -41.84
N TRP A 185 29.02 -41.65 -42.75
CA TRP A 185 28.74 -40.22 -42.95
C TRP A 185 28.12 -40.02 -44.34
N SER A 186 27.26 -39.02 -44.49
CA SER A 186 26.61 -38.68 -45.76
C SER A 186 27.61 -38.40 -46.89
N SER A 187 28.83 -37.97 -46.55
CA SER A 187 29.95 -37.76 -47.49
C SER A 187 30.44 -39.03 -48.20
N LYS A 188 30.16 -40.23 -47.68
CA LYS A 188 30.49 -41.50 -48.34
C LYS A 188 29.49 -41.92 -49.42
N HIS A 189 28.39 -41.19 -49.56
CA HIS A 189 27.32 -41.47 -50.52
C HIS A 189 27.43 -40.58 -51.76
N SER A 190 26.92 -41.08 -52.89
CA SER A 190 26.86 -40.30 -54.12
C SER A 190 25.98 -39.06 -53.93
N LYS A 191 26.20 -38.02 -54.76
CA LYS A 191 25.39 -36.80 -54.72
C LYS A 191 23.90 -37.11 -54.95
N HIS A 192 23.62 -38.01 -55.88
CA HIS A 192 22.27 -38.47 -56.21
C HIS A 192 21.56 -39.15 -55.01
N GLU A 193 22.26 -40.01 -54.26
CA GLU A 193 21.68 -40.67 -53.06
C GLU A 193 21.37 -39.69 -51.93
N ARG A 194 22.20 -38.64 -51.78
CA ARG A 194 21.96 -37.57 -50.81
C ARG A 194 20.72 -36.76 -51.16
N GLU A 195 20.57 -36.37 -52.43
CA GLU A 195 19.43 -35.59 -52.91
C GLU A 195 18.10 -36.32 -52.71
N ILE A 196 18.02 -37.61 -53.07
CA ILE A 196 16.82 -38.43 -52.83
C ILE A 196 16.45 -38.48 -51.34
N SER A 197 17.45 -38.62 -50.47
CA SER A 197 17.23 -38.67 -49.02
C SER A 197 16.69 -37.34 -48.49
N TYR A 198 17.20 -36.21 -48.99
CA TYR A 198 16.73 -34.87 -48.63
C TYR A 198 15.31 -34.59 -49.13
N GLU A 199 14.98 -35.00 -50.35
CA GLU A 199 13.61 -34.86 -50.87
C GLU A 199 12.60 -35.63 -50.04
N ASN A 200 12.90 -36.88 -49.68
CA ASN A 200 12.04 -37.69 -48.83
C ASN A 200 11.85 -37.07 -47.44
N PHE A 201 12.90 -36.46 -46.89
CA PHE A 201 12.82 -35.73 -45.64
C PHE A 201 11.94 -34.48 -45.75
N ARG A 202 12.13 -33.66 -46.79
CA ARG A 202 11.29 -32.47 -47.05
C ARG A 202 9.82 -32.85 -47.21
N LYS A 203 9.52 -33.90 -47.98
CA LYS A 203 8.16 -34.43 -48.14
C LYS A 203 7.54 -34.83 -46.79
N GLY A 204 8.31 -35.52 -45.93
CA GLY A 204 7.84 -35.91 -44.60
C GLY A 204 7.58 -34.73 -43.65
N ILE A 205 8.33 -33.65 -43.76
CA ILE A 205 8.13 -32.41 -42.98
C ILE A 205 6.90 -31.64 -43.47
N GLN A 206 6.73 -31.53 -44.80
CA GLN A 206 5.58 -30.89 -45.43
C GLN A 206 4.26 -31.61 -45.09
N GLN A 207 4.24 -32.94 -45.11
CA GLN A 207 3.08 -33.73 -44.68
C GLN A 207 2.68 -33.48 -43.22
N ARG A 208 3.62 -33.04 -42.38
CA ARG A 208 3.38 -32.70 -40.97
C ARG A 208 3.06 -31.22 -40.74
N GLY A 209 2.81 -30.46 -41.81
CA GLY A 209 2.42 -29.05 -41.77
C GLY A 209 3.51 -28.10 -41.27
N ARG A 210 4.79 -28.52 -41.30
CA ARG A 210 5.92 -27.72 -40.84
C ARG A 210 6.67 -27.12 -42.04
N LYS A 211 7.18 -25.90 -41.88
CA LYS A 211 8.09 -25.28 -42.87
C LYS A 211 9.43 -26.00 -42.83
N THR A 212 9.96 -26.34 -44.00
CA THR A 212 11.30 -26.92 -44.14
C THR A 212 12.35 -25.83 -43.90
N ASP A 213 13.23 -26.05 -42.94
CA ASP A 213 14.39 -25.20 -42.67
C ASP A 213 15.62 -25.80 -43.36
N ASP A 214 16.11 -25.13 -44.41
CA ASP A 214 17.22 -25.62 -45.23
C ASP A 214 18.58 -25.55 -44.50
N THR A 215 18.66 -24.91 -43.32
CA THR A 215 19.90 -24.86 -42.52
C THR A 215 20.30 -26.24 -41.97
N MET A 216 19.37 -27.18 -41.87
CA MET A 216 19.60 -28.54 -41.38
C MET A 216 20.15 -29.51 -42.46
N ILE A 217 20.29 -29.05 -43.70
CA ILE A 217 20.61 -29.89 -44.87
C ILE A 217 22.10 -29.78 -45.27
N ASN A 218 22.80 -28.74 -44.82
CA ASN A 218 24.18 -28.43 -45.21
C ASN A 218 25.25 -28.86 -44.19
N GLN A 219 24.96 -29.81 -43.29
CA GLN A 219 25.93 -30.38 -42.34
C GLN A 219 26.43 -31.75 -42.77
#